data_AF-X1PQ55-F1
#
_entry.id   AF-X1PQ55-F1
#
_cell.length_a   1.000
_cell.length_b   1.000
_cell.length_c   1.000
_cell.angle_alpha   90.00
_cell.angle_beta   90.00
_cell.angle_gamma   90.00
#
_symmetry.space_group_name_H-M   'P 1'
#
loop_
_entity.id
_entity.type
_entity.pdbx_description
1 polymer ?
#
loop_
_entity_poly.entity_id
_entity_poly.type
_entity_poly.pdbx_seq_one_letter_code
_entity_poly.pdbx_strand_id
1 'polypeptide(L)'
;YRKYNNREKEQLISGLLNQIIDRGDYIREGENLFELFFYVDSIEQPSSSGESSPLITPTFYAPNVSMFVQRMGEGENAMMVSTVGSFGNHAHANGIAIELFANNYVLGPDMGRGPSYWHPFHREYYSRMPAHNTVVVDGVSDYRTMMSYHPYTLENHYPISGDEKPVFDKVSFNRASFLEPKTESDQQRLTGLIRTKSGRGYILDIFRSKKKYAGTQQHDYFYHNLGQSLEFYGKNTPIVNLKESDELGTHRGD
;
A
#
# COMPACT_ATOMS: atom_id res chain seq x y z
N TYR A 1 -4.13 -4.32 28.91
CA TYR A 1 -4.78 -5.64 28.95
C TYR A 1 -4.98 -6.18 30.37
N ARG A 2 -4.06 -5.91 31.33
CA ARG A 2 -4.25 -6.10 32.79
C ARG A 2 -5.63 -5.77 33.33
N LYS A 3 -6.15 -4.56 33.04
CA LYS A 3 -7.49 -4.11 33.49
C LYS A 3 -8.61 -5.09 33.13
N TYR A 4 -8.47 -5.81 32.03
CA TYR A 4 -9.46 -6.76 31.51
C TYR A 4 -9.04 -8.22 31.73
N ASN A 5 -8.00 -8.46 32.53
CA ASN A 5 -7.43 -9.78 32.81
C ASN A 5 -7.11 -10.61 31.54
N ASN A 6 -6.72 -9.94 30.45
CA ASN A 6 -6.41 -10.60 29.18
C ASN A 6 -4.89 -10.78 29.02
N ARG A 7 -4.36 -11.80 29.71
CA ARG A 7 -2.92 -12.05 29.78
C ARG A 7 -2.30 -12.44 28.45
N GLU A 8 -3.00 -13.22 27.63
CA GLU A 8 -2.53 -13.64 26.32
C GLU A 8 -2.23 -12.45 25.40
N LYS A 9 -3.16 -11.48 25.29
CA LYS A 9 -2.93 -10.25 24.51
C LYS A 9 -1.84 -9.37 25.12
N GLU A 10 -1.73 -9.36 26.45
CA GLU A 10 -0.65 -8.64 27.11
C GLU A 10 0.71 -9.20 26.71
N GLN A 11 0.90 -10.51 26.79
CA GLN A 11 2.12 -11.20 26.39
C GLN A 11 2.44 -10.98 24.91
N LEU A 12 1.43 -11.04 24.04
CA LEU A 12 1.60 -10.82 22.61
C LEU A 12 2.13 -9.41 22.29
N ILE A 13 1.50 -8.37 22.85
CA ILE A 13 1.86 -6.97 22.59
C ILE A 13 3.16 -6.58 23.30
N SER A 14 3.34 -7.01 24.55
CA SER A 14 4.58 -6.76 25.29
C SER A 14 5.76 -7.48 24.67
N GLY A 15 5.58 -8.67 24.10
CA GLY A 15 6.61 -9.37 23.34
C GLY A 15 7.12 -8.57 22.14
N LEU A 16 6.22 -8.02 21.32
CA LEU A 16 6.61 -7.14 20.21
C LEU A 16 7.30 -5.87 20.71
N LEU A 17 6.74 -5.22 21.74
CA LEU A 17 7.31 -3.99 22.29
C LEU A 17 8.72 -4.20 22.85
N ASN A 18 8.95 -5.28 23.60
CA ASN A 18 10.27 -5.65 24.12
C ASN A 18 11.27 -5.85 22.98
N GLN A 19 10.90 -6.52 21.88
CA GLN A 19 11.78 -6.67 20.72
C GLN A 19 12.18 -5.33 20.07
N ILE A 20 11.31 -4.32 20.09
CA ILE A 20 11.60 -2.97 19.57
C ILE A 20 12.55 -2.24 20.54
N ILE A 21 12.35 -2.38 21.85
CA ILE A 21 13.22 -1.80 22.89
C ILE A 21 14.61 -2.43 22.84
N ASP A 22 14.70 -3.76 22.76
CA ASP A 22 15.97 -4.49 22.71
C ASP A 22 16.81 -4.14 21.47
N ARG A 23 16.14 -3.77 20.36
CA ARG A 23 16.78 -3.25 19.15
C ARG A 23 17.25 -1.79 19.27
N GLY A 24 16.81 -1.08 20.30
CA GLY A 24 17.08 0.35 20.49
C GLY A 24 16.20 1.27 19.65
N ASP A 25 15.18 0.74 18.97
CA ASP A 25 14.27 1.52 18.12
C ASP A 25 13.25 2.33 18.93
N TYR A 26 13.10 2.03 20.23
CA TYR A 26 12.18 2.73 21.13
C TYR A 26 12.68 2.72 22.58
N ILE A 27 12.59 3.86 23.26
CA ILE A 27 12.91 4.01 24.69
C ILE A 27 11.59 4.26 25.42
N ARG A 28 11.35 3.51 26.50
CA ARG A 28 10.17 3.71 27.34
C ARG A 28 10.40 4.82 28.34
N GLU A 29 9.75 5.95 28.12
CA GLU A 29 9.74 7.10 29.02
C GLU A 29 8.34 7.72 29.08
N GLY A 30 8.00 8.32 30.22
CA GLY A 30 6.77 9.08 30.39
C GLY A 30 7.09 10.56 30.41
N GLU A 31 6.68 11.31 29.39
CA GLU A 31 7.07 12.72 29.21
C GLU A 31 5.91 13.69 29.32
N ASN A 32 4.67 13.22 29.15
CA ASN A 32 3.49 14.06 29.09
C ASN A 32 2.32 13.52 29.93
N LEU A 33 1.24 14.30 30.00
CA LEU A 33 0.07 14.00 30.82
C LEU A 33 -0.63 12.69 30.39
N PHE A 34 -0.53 12.27 29.13
CA PHE A 34 -1.07 10.98 28.70
C PHE A 34 -0.32 9.84 29.36
N GLU A 35 1.01 9.86 29.36
CA GLU A 35 1.78 8.81 30.04
C GLU A 35 1.57 8.82 31.55
N LEU A 36 1.35 9.98 32.19
CA LEU A 36 1.02 10.03 33.62
C LEU A 36 -0.18 9.13 34.01
N PHE A 37 -1.18 9.00 33.12
CA PHE A 37 -2.38 8.19 33.39
C PHE A 37 -2.35 6.79 32.77
N PHE A 38 -1.57 6.58 31.70
CA PHE A 38 -1.62 5.36 30.91
C PHE A 38 -0.30 4.57 30.85
N TYR A 39 0.80 5.15 31.35
CA TYR A 39 2.07 4.44 31.43
C TYR A 39 1.97 3.27 32.41
N VAL A 40 2.62 2.17 32.05
CA VAL A 40 2.67 0.96 32.87
C VAL A 40 4.12 0.69 33.22
N ASP A 41 4.52 0.84 34.47
CA ASP A 41 5.93 0.76 34.88
C ASP A 41 6.61 -0.55 34.48
N SER A 42 5.87 -1.66 34.54
CA SER A 42 6.35 -2.98 34.13
C SER A 42 5.57 -3.52 32.94
N ILE A 43 6.28 -4.08 31.98
CA ILE A 43 5.69 -4.91 30.91
C ILE A 43 6.04 -6.37 31.16
N GLU A 44 5.12 -7.28 30.81
CA GLU A 44 5.40 -8.70 30.94
C GLU A 44 6.56 -9.07 30.01
N GLN A 45 7.49 -9.88 30.49
CA GLN A 45 8.59 -10.38 29.68
C GLN A 45 8.13 -11.66 28.97
N PRO A 46 8.25 -11.77 27.64
CA PRO A 46 7.91 -12.99 26.95
C PRO A 46 8.80 -14.13 27.45
N SER A 47 8.24 -15.32 27.62
CA SER A 47 8.96 -16.51 28.07
C SER A 47 9.96 -17.05 27.04
N SER A 48 9.90 -16.57 25.79
CA SER A 48 10.80 -16.93 24.70
C SER A 48 11.26 -15.69 23.95
N SER A 49 12.55 -15.42 24.00
CA SER A 49 13.24 -14.45 23.14
C SER A 49 13.63 -15.14 21.83
N GLY A 50 12.86 -14.96 20.75
CA GLY A 50 13.37 -15.36 19.43
C GLY A 50 12.39 -15.68 18.31
N GLU A 51 11.09 -15.79 18.56
CA GLU A 51 10.14 -16.01 17.45
C GLU A 51 9.65 -14.68 16.87
N SER A 52 9.54 -14.63 15.52
CA SER A 52 8.89 -13.55 14.79
C SER A 52 7.53 -13.28 15.42
N SER A 53 7.22 -12.01 15.69
CA SER A 53 5.94 -11.66 16.32
C SER A 53 4.76 -12.22 15.50
N PRO A 54 3.79 -12.91 16.13
CA PRO A 54 2.56 -13.40 15.45
C PRO A 54 1.78 -12.29 14.74
N LEU A 55 2.10 -11.02 15.06
CA LEU A 55 1.48 -9.83 14.51
C LEU A 55 2.00 -9.46 13.12
N ILE A 56 3.09 -10.07 12.64
CA ILE A 56 3.68 -9.78 11.33
C ILE A 56 3.51 -11.00 10.44
N THR A 57 2.52 -10.94 9.56
CA THR A 57 2.22 -12.00 8.60
C THR A 57 2.58 -11.58 7.17
N PRO A 58 2.84 -12.55 6.26
CA PRO A 58 3.10 -12.28 4.85
C PRO A 58 1.99 -11.49 4.17
N THR A 59 0.73 -11.69 4.59
CA THR A 59 -0.41 -10.89 4.12
C THR A 59 -1.27 -10.39 5.26
N PHE A 60 -1.76 -9.16 5.13
CA PHE A 60 -2.67 -8.53 6.09
C PHE A 60 -3.77 -7.75 5.36
N TYR A 61 -5.02 -8.03 5.68
CA TYR A 61 -6.19 -7.38 5.11
C TYR A 61 -6.92 -6.53 6.15
N ALA A 62 -7.08 -5.24 5.85
CA ALA A 62 -7.87 -4.28 6.62
C ALA A 62 -9.03 -3.75 5.76
N PRO A 63 -10.16 -4.49 5.67
CA PRO A 63 -11.30 -4.11 4.85
C PRO A 63 -11.95 -2.78 5.28
N ASN A 64 -11.86 -2.44 6.56
CA ASN A 64 -12.43 -1.22 7.15
C ASN A 64 -11.78 0.08 6.66
N VAL A 65 -10.62 -0.01 6.01
CA VAL A 65 -9.92 1.12 5.39
C VAL A 65 -9.50 0.81 3.95
N SER A 66 -10.08 -0.25 3.36
CA SER A 66 -9.76 -0.72 2.00
C SER A 66 -8.25 -0.86 1.76
N MET A 67 -7.57 -1.61 2.62
CA MET A 67 -6.11 -1.80 2.53
C MET A 67 -5.73 -3.28 2.60
N PHE A 68 -4.80 -3.69 1.75
CA PHE A 68 -4.18 -5.02 1.75
C PHE A 68 -2.67 -4.89 1.63
N VAL A 69 -1.96 -5.57 2.51
CA VAL A 69 -0.50 -5.56 2.54
C VAL A 69 0.04 -6.94 2.24
N GLN A 70 1.05 -6.99 1.37
CA GLN A 70 1.86 -8.16 1.07
C GLN A 70 3.30 -7.91 1.49
N ARG A 71 3.94 -8.91 2.09
CA ARG A 71 5.33 -8.88 2.53
C ARG A 71 6.02 -10.17 2.10
N MET A 72 7.28 -10.07 1.72
CA MET A 72 8.09 -11.21 1.33
C MET A 72 9.56 -10.95 1.60
N GLY A 73 10.27 -11.97 2.10
CA GLY A 73 11.70 -11.87 2.38
C GLY A 73 11.99 -11.15 3.70
N GLU A 74 13.28 -11.06 4.01
CA GLU A 74 13.80 -10.49 5.25
C GLU A 74 15.08 -9.70 4.95
N GLY A 75 15.43 -8.76 5.84
CA GLY A 75 16.62 -7.92 5.69
C GLY A 75 16.66 -7.20 4.35
N GLU A 76 17.81 -7.25 3.68
CA GLU A 76 18.03 -6.58 2.38
C GLU A 76 17.17 -7.15 1.24
N ASN A 77 16.62 -8.36 1.38
CA ASN A 77 15.76 -8.98 0.39
C ASN A 77 14.26 -8.78 0.68
N ALA A 78 13.93 -7.98 1.70
CA ALA A 78 12.55 -7.68 2.05
C ALA A 78 11.88 -6.83 0.96
N MET A 79 10.67 -7.22 0.59
CA MET A 79 9.79 -6.50 -0.31
C MET A 79 8.40 -6.40 0.30
N MET A 80 7.71 -5.30 0.03
CA MET A 80 6.32 -5.11 0.42
C MET A 80 5.55 -4.35 -0.66
N VAL A 81 4.29 -4.72 -0.82
CA VAL A 81 3.29 -3.98 -1.60
C VAL A 81 2.15 -3.63 -0.65
N SER A 82 1.80 -2.36 -0.56
CA SER A 82 0.54 -1.90 0.03
C SER A 82 -0.42 -1.59 -1.10
N THR A 83 -1.59 -2.22 -1.12
CA THR A 83 -2.71 -1.86 -2.03
C THR A 83 -3.75 -1.13 -1.22
N VAL A 84 -4.19 0.04 -1.68
CA VAL A 84 -5.11 0.91 -0.95
C VAL A 84 -6.19 1.46 -1.88
N GLY A 85 -7.41 1.56 -1.37
CA GLY A 85 -8.53 2.26 -2.01
C GLY A 85 -9.09 3.39 -1.14
N SER A 86 -10.15 4.02 -1.61
CA SER A 86 -10.73 5.20 -0.96
C SER A 86 -11.86 4.84 -0.02
N PHE A 87 -11.56 4.49 1.23
CA PHE A 87 -12.58 4.16 2.22
C PHE A 87 -12.36 4.77 3.59
N GLY A 88 -13.30 5.62 4.01
CA GLY A 88 -13.31 6.25 5.32
C GLY A 88 -13.02 7.75 5.29
N ASN A 89 -12.70 8.30 6.46
CA ASN A 89 -12.35 9.71 6.60
C ASN A 89 -10.89 9.96 6.18
N HIS A 90 -10.56 11.20 5.81
CA HIS A 90 -9.21 11.56 5.32
C HIS A 90 -8.71 10.74 4.11
N ALA A 91 -9.63 10.10 3.37
CA ALA A 91 -9.31 9.40 2.13
C ALA A 91 -9.08 10.38 0.96
N HIS A 92 -8.16 10.00 0.08
CA HIS A 92 -7.94 10.64 -1.21
C HIS A 92 -8.75 9.93 -2.31
N ALA A 93 -8.86 10.54 -3.49
CA ALA A 93 -9.32 9.84 -4.69
C ALA A 93 -8.12 9.13 -5.33
N ASN A 94 -7.96 7.83 -5.10
CA ASN A 94 -6.76 7.06 -5.47
C ASN A 94 -7.04 5.77 -6.27
N GLY A 95 -8.30 5.43 -6.52
CA GLY A 95 -8.73 4.20 -7.19
C GLY A 95 -8.27 2.95 -6.43
N ILE A 96 -7.49 2.10 -7.11
CA ILE A 96 -6.76 0.97 -6.50
C ILE A 96 -5.26 1.25 -6.57
N ALA A 97 -4.80 2.17 -5.74
CA ALA A 97 -3.41 2.62 -5.68
C ALA A 97 -2.51 1.59 -4.99
N ILE A 98 -1.20 1.67 -5.29
CA ILE A 98 -0.19 0.89 -4.58
C ILE A 98 0.96 1.76 -4.09
N GLU A 99 1.57 1.29 -3.00
CA GLU A 99 2.90 1.70 -2.57
C GLU A 99 3.85 0.50 -2.60
N LEU A 100 5.08 0.73 -3.06
CA LEU A 100 6.09 -0.33 -3.22
C LEU A 100 7.29 -0.08 -2.32
N PHE A 101 7.73 -1.12 -1.63
CA PHE A 101 8.88 -1.09 -0.73
C PHE A 101 9.83 -2.24 -1.09
N ALA A 102 11.12 -1.93 -1.28
CA ALA A 102 12.18 -2.92 -1.42
C ALA A 102 13.54 -2.23 -1.23
N ASN A 103 14.60 -3.01 -0.97
CA ASN A 103 15.97 -2.50 -0.79
C ASN A 103 16.07 -1.39 0.30
N ASN A 104 15.24 -1.44 1.34
CA ASN A 104 15.13 -0.41 2.38
C ASN A 104 14.66 0.97 1.88
N TYR A 105 14.03 1.05 0.70
CA TYR A 105 13.43 2.27 0.16
C TYR A 105 11.92 2.11 -0.04
N VAL A 106 11.22 3.25 -0.01
CA VAL A 106 9.89 3.39 -0.61
C VAL A 106 10.11 3.65 -2.10
N LEU A 107 10.09 2.58 -2.90
CA LEU A 107 10.34 2.65 -4.34
C LEU A 107 9.18 3.34 -5.05
N GLY A 108 7.95 2.92 -4.80
CA GLY A 108 6.76 3.53 -5.39
C GLY A 108 5.98 4.27 -4.33
N PRO A 109 6.33 5.52 -3.99
CA PRO A 109 5.63 6.26 -2.93
C PRO A 109 4.24 6.71 -3.36
N ASP A 110 3.35 6.86 -2.39
CA ASP A 110 2.18 7.73 -2.51
C ASP A 110 2.60 9.18 -2.23
N MET A 111 2.01 10.15 -2.95
CA MET A 111 2.37 11.56 -2.76
C MET A 111 1.84 12.14 -1.43
N GLY A 112 0.95 11.41 -0.74
CA GLY A 112 0.42 11.79 0.57
C GLY A 112 -0.28 13.13 0.54
N ARG A 113 -0.40 13.80 1.70
CA ARG A 113 -1.16 15.06 1.81
C ARG A 113 -0.53 16.28 1.11
N GLY A 114 0.68 16.17 0.57
CA GLY A 114 1.46 17.31 0.11
C GLY A 114 1.92 18.25 1.24
N PRO A 115 2.24 19.52 0.95
CA PRO A 115 2.82 20.46 1.92
C PRO A 115 1.96 20.66 3.18
N SER A 116 0.65 20.80 3.03
CA SER A 116 -0.34 20.87 4.11
C SER A 116 -1.76 20.65 3.58
N TYR A 117 -2.70 20.27 4.46
CA TYR A 117 -4.13 20.20 4.11
C TYR A 117 -4.71 21.53 3.65
N TRP A 118 -4.07 22.65 4.03
CA TRP A 118 -4.50 24.01 3.70
C TRP A 118 -3.88 24.53 2.40
N HIS A 119 -2.91 23.82 1.84
CA HIS A 119 -2.27 24.21 0.59
C HIS A 119 -3.21 23.92 -0.60
N PRO A 120 -3.38 24.83 -1.58
CA PRO A 120 -4.25 24.61 -2.75
C PRO A 120 -3.97 23.28 -3.47
N PHE A 121 -2.69 22.95 -3.62
CA PHE A 121 -2.25 21.69 -4.23
C PHE A 121 -2.75 20.43 -3.52
N HIS A 122 -3.10 20.49 -2.23
CA HIS A 122 -3.72 19.34 -1.57
C HIS A 122 -4.99 18.92 -2.31
N ARG A 123 -5.89 19.87 -2.53
CA ARG A 123 -7.16 19.66 -3.21
C ARG A 123 -7.01 19.52 -4.72
N GLU A 124 -6.02 20.16 -5.33
CA GLU A 124 -5.87 20.22 -6.78
C GLU A 124 -5.04 19.06 -7.35
N TYR A 125 -4.15 18.47 -6.56
CA TYR A 125 -3.24 17.41 -7.02
C TYR A 125 -3.12 16.26 -6.02
N TYR A 126 -2.60 16.51 -4.81
CA TYR A 126 -2.17 15.46 -3.89
C TYR A 126 -3.29 14.53 -3.40
N SER A 127 -4.54 15.00 -3.39
CA SER A 127 -5.73 14.20 -3.05
C SER A 127 -6.46 13.63 -4.27
N ARG A 128 -5.93 13.83 -5.48
CA ARG A 128 -6.53 13.44 -6.76
C ARG A 128 -5.79 12.26 -7.37
N MET A 129 -6.48 11.51 -8.23
CA MET A 129 -5.97 10.27 -8.81
C MET A 129 -4.58 10.38 -9.47
N PRO A 130 -4.23 11.47 -10.18
CA PRO A 130 -2.90 11.63 -10.76
C PRO A 130 -1.73 11.60 -9.77
N ALA A 131 -1.97 11.90 -8.48
CA ALA A 131 -0.95 11.86 -7.44
C ALA A 131 -0.75 10.45 -6.84
N HIS A 132 -1.42 9.43 -7.39
CA HIS A 132 -1.40 8.06 -6.91
C HIS A 132 -0.95 7.09 -8.00
N ASN A 133 -0.39 5.95 -7.60
CA ASN A 133 0.05 4.92 -8.54
C ASN A 133 -1.16 4.12 -9.03
N THR A 134 -1.94 4.63 -9.98
CA THR A 134 -3.26 4.10 -10.36
C THR A 134 -3.59 4.42 -11.82
N VAL A 135 -4.79 4.05 -12.29
CA VAL A 135 -5.26 4.37 -13.64
C VAL A 135 -6.37 5.43 -13.61
N VAL A 136 -6.20 6.47 -14.42
CA VAL A 136 -7.23 7.47 -14.75
C VAL A 136 -7.82 7.15 -16.12
N VAL A 137 -9.15 7.23 -16.22
CA VAL A 137 -9.90 6.97 -17.44
C VAL A 137 -10.31 8.29 -18.07
N ASP A 138 -10.01 8.44 -19.37
CA ASP A 138 -10.32 9.61 -20.20
C ASP A 138 -9.88 10.95 -19.59
N GLY A 139 -8.81 10.97 -18.77
CA GLY A 139 -8.34 12.17 -18.07
C GLY A 139 -9.28 12.71 -16.98
N VAL A 140 -10.43 12.07 -16.72
CA VAL A 140 -11.48 12.67 -15.88
C VAL A 140 -11.79 11.91 -14.59
N SER A 141 -11.18 10.73 -14.36
CA SER A 141 -11.43 9.96 -13.14
C SER A 141 -11.13 10.78 -11.89
N ASP A 142 -12.16 11.02 -11.11
CA ASP A 142 -12.11 11.75 -9.86
C ASP A 142 -13.40 11.46 -9.07
N TYR A 143 -13.32 11.59 -7.76
CA TYR A 143 -14.47 11.48 -6.89
C TYR A 143 -14.15 12.16 -5.56
N ARG A 144 -15.17 12.21 -4.68
CA ARG A 144 -15.06 12.95 -3.44
C ARG A 144 -13.88 12.45 -2.58
N THR A 145 -12.97 13.38 -2.30
CA THR A 145 -11.98 13.29 -1.22
C THR A 145 -12.65 13.56 0.12
N MET A 146 -12.13 12.99 1.22
CA MET A 146 -12.72 13.05 2.56
C MET A 146 -14.07 12.34 2.67
N MET A 147 -14.22 11.47 3.68
CA MET A 147 -15.42 10.63 3.88
C MET A 147 -15.81 9.90 2.58
N SER A 148 -14.80 9.30 1.94
CA SER A 148 -14.97 8.60 0.68
C SER A 148 -15.48 7.18 0.93
N TYR A 149 -16.31 6.68 0.01
CA TYR A 149 -16.93 5.35 0.10
C TYR A 149 -16.76 4.62 -1.24
N HIS A 150 -15.52 4.55 -1.70
CA HIS A 150 -15.13 3.80 -2.90
C HIS A 150 -14.04 2.77 -2.51
N PRO A 151 -14.37 1.78 -1.66
CA PRO A 151 -13.46 0.66 -1.41
C PRO A 151 -13.32 -0.20 -2.66
N TYR A 152 -12.19 -0.89 -2.78
CA TYR A 152 -12.09 -2.01 -3.73
C TYR A 152 -12.63 -3.30 -3.12
N THR A 153 -12.94 -4.27 -3.96
CA THR A 153 -13.23 -5.65 -3.55
C THR A 153 -11.97 -6.50 -3.68
N LEU A 154 -11.50 -7.10 -2.58
CA LEU A 154 -10.42 -8.09 -2.61
C LEU A 154 -10.98 -9.42 -3.11
N GLU A 155 -10.74 -9.74 -4.37
CA GLU A 155 -11.32 -10.93 -5.02
C GLU A 155 -10.62 -12.21 -4.58
N ASN A 156 -9.29 -12.18 -4.60
CA ASN A 156 -8.44 -13.34 -4.32
C ASN A 156 -7.09 -12.85 -3.80
N HIS A 157 -6.48 -13.63 -2.93
CA HIS A 157 -5.12 -13.39 -2.46
C HIS A 157 -4.48 -14.67 -1.95
N TYR A 158 -3.16 -14.64 -1.89
CA TYR A 158 -2.36 -15.68 -1.25
C TYR A 158 -1.11 -15.05 -0.61
N PRO A 159 -0.70 -15.52 0.57
CA PRO A 159 -1.42 -16.41 1.50
C PRO A 159 -2.72 -15.83 2.06
N ILE A 160 -3.49 -16.65 2.78
CA ILE A 160 -4.64 -16.18 3.56
C ILE A 160 -4.15 -15.11 4.55
N SER A 161 -4.92 -14.04 4.72
CA SER A 161 -4.55 -12.93 5.60
C SER A 161 -4.43 -13.43 7.04
N GLY A 162 -3.31 -13.13 7.69
CA GLY A 162 -3.04 -13.59 9.06
C GLY A 162 -2.43 -15.00 9.16
N ASP A 163 -2.14 -15.68 8.03
CA ASP A 163 -1.39 -16.93 8.05
C ASP A 163 0.10 -16.66 8.30
N GLU A 164 0.60 -17.05 9.47
CA GLU A 164 2.00 -16.85 9.88
C GLU A 164 2.99 -17.73 9.10
N LYS A 165 2.57 -18.94 8.73
CA LYS A 165 3.45 -19.99 8.18
C LYS A 165 2.81 -20.64 6.95
N PRO A 166 2.69 -19.90 5.84
CA PRO A 166 2.10 -20.42 4.63
C PRO A 166 2.91 -21.60 4.08
N VAL A 167 2.20 -22.58 3.52
CA VAL A 167 2.81 -23.79 2.92
C VAL A 167 3.79 -23.45 1.79
N PHE A 168 3.57 -22.33 1.09
CA PHE A 168 4.43 -21.87 0.01
C PHE A 168 4.78 -20.39 0.20
N ASP A 169 6.07 -20.09 0.30
CA ASP A 169 6.60 -18.78 0.71
C ASP A 169 7.37 -18.06 -0.42
N LYS A 170 7.25 -18.55 -1.66
CA LYS A 170 7.95 -17.97 -2.83
C LYS A 170 7.08 -17.02 -3.65
N VAL A 171 5.77 -17.04 -3.43
CA VAL A 171 4.82 -16.14 -4.08
C VAL A 171 3.82 -15.62 -3.06
N SER A 172 3.52 -14.33 -3.14
CA SER A 172 2.31 -13.73 -2.62
C SER A 172 1.62 -12.99 -3.74
N PHE A 173 0.30 -13.02 -3.81
CA PHE A 173 -0.45 -12.20 -4.77
C PHE A 173 -1.73 -11.65 -4.16
N ASN A 174 -2.25 -10.60 -4.77
CA ASN A 174 -3.61 -10.12 -4.56
C ASN A 174 -4.25 -9.77 -5.90
N ARG A 175 -5.56 -9.90 -5.99
CA ARG A 175 -6.39 -9.41 -7.09
C ARG A 175 -7.52 -8.59 -6.50
N ALA A 176 -7.53 -7.30 -6.81
CA ALA A 176 -8.55 -6.36 -6.39
C ALA A 176 -9.38 -5.90 -7.60
N SER A 177 -10.69 -5.76 -7.42
CA SER A 177 -11.62 -5.15 -8.38
C SER A 177 -12.14 -3.82 -7.85
N PHE A 178 -12.31 -2.85 -8.72
CA PHE A 178 -12.79 -1.51 -8.37
C PHE A 178 -13.68 -0.96 -9.48
N LEU A 179 -14.79 -0.35 -9.10
CA LEU A 179 -15.62 0.41 -10.02
C LEU A 179 -15.23 1.87 -9.93
N GLU A 180 -14.57 2.38 -10.97
CA GLU A 180 -14.25 3.80 -11.07
C GLU A 180 -15.57 4.58 -11.27
N PRO A 181 -15.96 5.44 -10.31
CA PRO A 181 -17.32 5.96 -10.25
C PRO A 181 -17.62 7.05 -11.29
N LYS A 182 -16.61 7.76 -11.80
CA LYS A 182 -16.82 8.89 -12.70
C LYS A 182 -17.17 8.44 -14.12
N THR A 183 -16.45 7.45 -14.62
CA THR A 183 -16.59 6.93 -15.98
C THR A 183 -17.32 5.59 -16.04
N GLU A 184 -17.71 5.07 -14.86
CA GLU A 184 -18.29 3.74 -14.70
C GLU A 184 -17.41 2.65 -15.33
N SER A 185 -16.12 2.73 -15.06
CA SER A 185 -15.13 1.78 -15.59
C SER A 185 -14.85 0.65 -14.62
N ASP A 186 -14.86 -0.58 -15.13
CA ASP A 186 -14.43 -1.75 -14.39
C ASP A 186 -12.90 -1.81 -14.41
N GLN A 187 -12.30 -1.65 -13.23
CA GLN A 187 -10.86 -1.74 -13.02
C GLN A 187 -10.52 -2.98 -12.20
N GLN A 188 -9.40 -3.61 -12.53
CA GLN A 188 -8.84 -4.73 -11.78
C GLN A 188 -7.33 -4.57 -11.71
N ARG A 189 -6.77 -4.78 -10.52
CA ARG A 189 -5.32 -4.81 -10.32
C ARG A 189 -4.92 -6.13 -9.69
N LEU A 190 -3.91 -6.75 -10.26
CA LEU A 190 -3.22 -7.88 -9.67
C LEU A 190 -1.80 -7.43 -9.34
N THR A 191 -1.42 -7.58 -8.07
CA THR A 191 -0.02 -7.45 -7.67
C THR A 191 0.52 -8.77 -7.14
N GLY A 192 1.79 -9.02 -7.40
CA GLY A 192 2.48 -10.22 -6.97
C GLY A 192 3.88 -9.90 -6.46
N LEU A 193 4.26 -10.53 -5.36
CA LEU A 193 5.65 -10.61 -4.89
C LEU A 193 6.18 -11.99 -5.25
N ILE A 194 7.28 -12.04 -6.00
CA ILE A 194 7.91 -13.29 -6.44
C ILE A 194 9.35 -13.33 -5.95
N ARG A 195 9.70 -14.36 -5.18
CA ARG A 195 11.08 -14.62 -4.76
C ARG A 195 11.75 -15.58 -5.73
N THR A 196 12.92 -15.19 -6.24
CA THR A 196 13.72 -16.04 -7.12
C THR A 196 14.61 -16.99 -6.31
N LYS A 197 15.25 -17.95 -7.00
CA LYS A 197 16.22 -18.86 -6.37
C LYS A 197 17.44 -18.13 -5.79
N SER A 198 17.73 -16.91 -6.25
CA SER A 198 18.86 -16.10 -5.77
C SER A 198 18.60 -15.41 -4.43
N GLY A 199 17.40 -15.53 -3.87
CA GLY A 199 16.96 -14.80 -2.67
C GLY A 199 16.34 -13.44 -2.98
N ARG A 200 16.78 -12.76 -4.05
CA ARG A 200 16.15 -11.53 -4.55
C ARG A 200 14.81 -11.82 -5.20
N GLY A 201 13.90 -10.86 -5.14
CA GLY A 201 12.59 -10.95 -5.76
C GLY A 201 12.28 -9.81 -6.71
N TYR A 202 11.11 -9.87 -7.30
CA TYR A 202 10.53 -8.80 -8.11
C TYR A 202 9.04 -8.68 -7.84
N ILE A 203 8.50 -7.52 -8.22
CA ILE A 203 7.09 -7.18 -8.09
C ILE A 203 6.47 -7.28 -9.47
N LEU A 204 5.35 -7.99 -9.58
CA LEU A 204 4.50 -8.03 -10.76
C LEU A 204 3.29 -7.13 -10.51
N ASP A 205 3.03 -6.17 -11.39
CA ASP A 205 1.81 -5.34 -11.37
C ASP A 205 1.09 -5.48 -12.72
N ILE A 206 -0.17 -5.91 -12.67
CA ILE A 206 -1.04 -6.05 -13.84
C ILE A 206 -2.30 -5.25 -13.56
N PHE A 207 -2.45 -4.14 -14.27
CA PHE A 207 -3.67 -3.34 -14.24
C PHE A 207 -4.51 -3.60 -15.49
N ARG A 208 -5.81 -3.77 -15.31
CA ARG A 208 -6.81 -3.89 -16.37
C ARG A 208 -7.89 -2.85 -16.12
N SER A 209 -8.27 -2.11 -17.14
CA SER A 209 -9.31 -1.09 -17.06
C SER A 209 -10.15 -1.14 -18.33
N LYS A 210 -11.47 -1.00 -18.18
CA LYS A 210 -12.41 -0.99 -19.30
C LYS A 210 -13.65 -0.18 -18.93
N LYS A 211 -14.04 0.76 -19.80
CA LYS A 211 -15.34 1.43 -19.70
C LYS A 211 -16.48 0.44 -19.92
N LYS A 212 -17.53 0.51 -19.11
CA LYS A 212 -18.74 -0.32 -19.29
C LYS A 212 -19.45 -0.03 -20.61
N TYR A 213 -19.52 1.24 -20.99
CA TYR A 213 -20.19 1.70 -22.19
C TYR A 213 -19.24 1.79 -23.39
N ALA A 214 -19.76 1.48 -24.57
CA ALA A 214 -19.00 1.53 -25.81
C ALA A 214 -18.59 2.98 -26.15
N GLY A 215 -17.40 3.14 -26.71
CA GLY A 215 -16.86 4.42 -27.14
C GLY A 215 -15.34 4.40 -27.18
N THR A 216 -14.76 5.50 -27.64
CA THR A 216 -13.32 5.76 -27.47
C THR A 216 -13.00 5.78 -25.97
N GLN A 217 -11.86 5.22 -25.62
CA GLN A 217 -11.38 5.16 -24.25
C GLN A 217 -9.87 5.41 -24.22
N GLN A 218 -9.45 6.24 -23.29
CA GLN A 218 -8.06 6.46 -22.92
C GLN A 218 -7.88 6.02 -21.46
N HIS A 219 -6.73 5.41 -21.17
CA HIS A 219 -6.40 4.91 -19.84
C HIS A 219 -4.97 5.29 -19.53
N ASP A 220 -4.81 6.25 -18.62
CA ASP A 220 -3.53 6.81 -18.26
C ASP A 220 -3.06 6.16 -16.96
N TYR A 221 -1.94 5.43 -17.03
CA TYR A 221 -1.34 4.80 -15.87
C TYR A 221 -0.31 5.73 -15.24
N PHE A 222 -0.64 6.24 -14.05
CA PHE A 222 0.25 7.07 -13.26
C PHE A 222 1.13 6.17 -12.39
N TYR A 223 2.45 6.39 -12.46
CA TYR A 223 3.44 5.67 -11.67
C TYR A 223 4.55 6.61 -11.20
N HIS A 224 4.66 6.76 -9.90
CA HIS A 224 5.66 7.54 -9.20
C HIS A 224 6.69 6.57 -8.65
N ASN A 225 7.96 6.81 -8.95
CA ASN A 225 9.04 5.92 -8.56
C ASN A 225 10.27 6.71 -8.12
N LEU A 226 10.96 6.20 -7.10
CA LEU A 226 12.32 6.57 -6.77
C LEU A 226 13.26 5.83 -7.72
N GLY A 227 13.58 6.46 -8.85
CA GLY A 227 14.46 5.88 -9.87
C GLY A 227 15.34 6.93 -10.54
N GLN A 228 16.41 6.47 -11.17
CA GLN A 228 17.35 7.34 -11.92
C GLN A 228 17.12 7.29 -13.44
N SER A 229 16.53 6.21 -13.94
CA SER A 229 16.21 6.00 -15.35
C SER A 229 14.89 5.25 -15.51
N LEU A 230 14.27 5.40 -16.68
CA LEU A 230 13.05 4.70 -17.08
C LEU A 230 13.25 4.18 -18.50
N GLU A 231 13.03 2.88 -18.68
CA GLU A 231 13.20 2.20 -19.96
C GLU A 231 11.93 1.44 -20.30
N PHE A 232 11.49 1.54 -21.56
CA PHE A 232 10.31 0.85 -22.05
C PHE A 232 10.73 -0.25 -23.02
N TYR A 233 10.18 -1.45 -22.83
CA TYR A 233 10.51 -2.62 -23.63
C TYR A 233 9.29 -3.03 -24.47
N GLY A 234 9.46 -3.15 -25.78
CA GLY A 234 8.42 -3.65 -26.67
C GLY A 234 8.47 -5.17 -26.76
N LYS A 235 7.38 -5.80 -27.24
CA LYS A 235 7.31 -7.27 -27.40
C LYS A 235 8.53 -7.87 -28.12
N ASN A 236 9.05 -7.16 -29.13
CA ASN A 236 10.20 -7.57 -29.95
C ASN A 236 11.26 -6.45 -30.08
N THR A 237 11.14 -5.36 -29.31
CA THR A 237 12.03 -4.19 -29.44
C THR A 237 12.77 -3.99 -28.14
N PRO A 238 14.12 -3.96 -28.14
CA PRO A 238 14.89 -3.93 -26.92
C PRO A 238 14.66 -2.65 -26.12
N ILE A 239 14.44 -1.49 -26.75
CA ILE A 239 14.06 -0.24 -26.07
C ILE A 239 13.12 0.56 -26.97
N VAL A 240 12.04 1.09 -26.40
CA VAL A 240 11.11 2.03 -27.06
C VAL A 240 11.60 3.45 -26.79
N ASN A 241 11.89 4.19 -27.86
CA ASN A 241 12.25 5.60 -27.76
C ASN A 241 11.01 6.45 -27.43
N LEU A 242 11.09 7.19 -26.33
CA LEU A 242 10.05 8.14 -25.92
C LEU A 242 10.16 9.44 -26.70
N LYS A 243 9.03 10.13 -26.83
CA LYS A 243 8.95 11.50 -27.33
C LYS A 243 8.25 12.34 -26.28
N GLU A 244 8.65 13.60 -26.19
CA GLU A 244 7.90 14.59 -25.42
C GLU A 244 6.46 14.65 -25.95
N SER A 245 5.52 14.83 -25.02
CA SER A 245 4.09 14.91 -25.31
C SER A 245 3.43 15.92 -24.36
N ASP A 246 2.48 16.68 -24.90
CA ASP A 246 1.63 17.62 -24.16
C ASP A 246 0.21 17.04 -23.96
N GLU A 247 0.07 15.72 -24.04
CA GLU A 247 -1.22 15.01 -23.92
C GLU A 247 -1.73 14.84 -22.49
N LEU A 248 -0.90 15.11 -21.46
CA LEU A 248 -1.27 14.99 -20.04
C LEU A 248 -1.10 16.34 -19.32
N GLY A 249 -1.86 17.34 -19.77
CA GLY A 249 -1.70 18.72 -19.33
C GLY A 249 -3.01 19.47 -19.20
N THR A 250 -3.11 20.32 -18.18
CA THR A 250 -4.32 21.10 -17.85
C THR A 250 -4.86 21.96 -19.00
N HIS A 251 -4.05 22.26 -20.02
CA HIS A 251 -4.46 22.95 -21.24
C HIS A 251 -5.37 22.11 -22.16
N ARG A 252 -5.36 20.78 -22.03
CA ARG A 252 -6.17 19.82 -22.81
C ARG A 252 -7.47 19.42 -22.09
N GLY A 253 -7.60 19.70 -20.80
CA GLY A 253 -8.80 19.41 -20.00
C GLY A 253 -8.66 18.22 -19.04
N ASP A 254 -7.44 17.71 -18.88
CA ASP A 254 -7.02 16.66 -17.95
C ASP A 254 -6.46 17.23 -16.64
#